data_AF-A0A9R1FLU8-F1
#
_entry.id   AF-A0A9R1FLU8-F1
#
_cell.length_a   1.000
_cell.length_b   1.000
_cell.length_c   1.000
_cell.angle_alpha   90.00
_cell.angle_beta   90.00
_cell.angle_gamma   90.00
#
_symmetry.space_group_name_H-M   'P 1'
#
loop_
_entity.id
_entity.type
_entity.pdbx_description
1 polymer ?
#
loop_
_entity_poly.entity_id
_entity_poly.type
_entity_poly.pdbx_seq_one_letter_code
_entity_poly.pdbx_strand_id
1 'polypeptide(L)'
;APPRRPLRRALSNSPRPRSSAAATAVASSSAVNSILLRSLKEHYLEVSKMTPPPKISPPKPYTIVKGALDQTSGPVLRRSYGEAGEEISISVARLSNIMPPGADSDSDGSDGAGGVSGSISQLFLHVDISRPESSKSLQFLCGLYPDAVGIHSVCLRSKTAASGAVAVAAATKGGGEYQGRIFQELDEKVRDAFHFYIEARGINEKLFPFLQAWLYVKDHRNLIRWFKSVGAVISEPKPE
;
A
#
# COMPACT_ATOMS: atom_id res chain seq x y z
N ALA A 1 24.24 -88.17 -5.08
CA ALA A 1 23.34 -87.29 -4.32
C ALA A 1 24.00 -86.91 -2.99
N PRO A 2 23.63 -85.79 -2.35
CA PRO A 2 24.14 -84.39 -2.44
C PRO A 2 25.29 -84.13 -1.42
N PRO A 3 25.68 -82.90 -0.97
CA PRO A 3 25.31 -81.53 -1.37
C PRO A 3 26.46 -80.52 -1.63
N ARG A 4 26.09 -79.41 -2.28
CA ARG A 4 26.84 -78.15 -2.45
C ARG A 4 26.91 -77.35 -1.14
N ARG A 5 28.01 -76.61 -0.92
CA ARG A 5 28.10 -75.47 0.02
C ARG A 5 28.29 -74.14 -0.75
N PRO A 6 27.69 -73.02 -0.30
CA PRO A 6 27.69 -71.76 -1.05
C PRO A 6 28.81 -70.82 -0.58
N LEU A 7 29.49 -70.16 -1.52
CA LEU A 7 30.33 -68.98 -1.26
C LEU A 7 29.41 -67.74 -1.22
N ARG A 8 29.27 -67.14 -0.03
CA ARG A 8 28.56 -65.86 0.15
C ARG A 8 29.44 -64.71 -0.35
N ARG A 9 28.88 -63.95 -1.29
CA ARG A 9 29.40 -62.70 -1.84
C ARG A 9 29.20 -61.57 -0.82
N ALA A 10 30.27 -60.97 -0.31
CA ALA A 10 30.20 -59.71 0.41
C ALA A 10 30.24 -58.57 -0.62
N LEU A 11 29.09 -57.90 -0.83
CA LEU A 11 29.03 -56.64 -1.56
C LEU A 11 29.31 -55.52 -0.55
N SER A 12 30.49 -54.91 -0.64
CA SER A 12 30.79 -53.68 0.07
C SER A 12 29.96 -52.54 -0.55
N ASN A 13 28.92 -52.11 0.14
CA ASN A 13 28.18 -50.91 -0.24
C ASN A 13 28.97 -49.69 0.24
N SER A 14 29.82 -49.13 -0.63
CA SER A 14 30.43 -47.82 -0.38
C SER A 14 29.45 -46.72 -0.83
N PRO A 15 29.10 -45.74 0.01
CA PRO A 15 28.19 -44.67 -0.40
C PRO A 15 28.86 -43.81 -1.47
N ARG A 16 28.22 -43.67 -2.63
CA ARG A 16 28.62 -42.71 -3.69
C ARG A 16 28.68 -41.30 -3.08
N PRO A 17 29.75 -40.52 -3.32
CA PRO A 17 29.81 -39.15 -2.86
C PRO A 17 28.72 -38.36 -3.58
N ARG A 18 27.81 -37.74 -2.81
CA ARG A 18 26.87 -36.75 -3.34
C ARG A 18 27.70 -35.65 -4.02
N SER A 19 27.32 -35.33 -5.26
CA SER A 19 27.94 -34.38 -6.18
C SER A 19 28.55 -33.15 -5.49
N SER A 20 29.87 -32.96 -5.64
CA SER A 20 30.63 -31.77 -5.19
C SER A 20 29.98 -30.46 -5.65
N ALA A 21 29.48 -30.40 -6.89
CA ALA A 21 28.82 -29.21 -7.43
C ALA A 21 27.53 -28.85 -6.69
N ALA A 22 26.76 -29.84 -6.21
CA ALA A 22 25.56 -29.58 -5.42
C ALA A 22 25.92 -29.05 -4.02
N ALA A 23 26.98 -29.57 -3.40
CA ALA A 23 27.49 -29.06 -2.13
C ALA A 23 28.03 -27.62 -2.26
N THR A 24 28.76 -27.32 -3.34
CA THR A 24 29.23 -25.96 -3.65
C THR A 24 28.08 -25.00 -3.91
N ALA A 25 27.05 -25.40 -4.68
CA ALA A 25 25.87 -24.56 -4.93
C ALA A 25 25.06 -24.27 -3.64
N VAL A 26 24.92 -25.26 -2.75
CA VAL A 26 24.26 -25.08 -1.44
C VAL A 26 25.09 -24.17 -0.53
N ALA A 27 26.42 -24.32 -0.50
CA ALA A 27 27.31 -23.44 0.26
C ALA A 27 27.26 -21.99 -0.27
N SER A 28 27.24 -21.80 -1.58
CA SER A 28 27.07 -20.47 -2.21
C SER A 28 25.71 -19.85 -1.90
N SER A 29 24.63 -20.65 -1.94
CA SER A 29 23.28 -20.22 -1.56
C SER A 29 23.20 -19.80 -0.08
N SER A 30 23.79 -20.59 0.82
CA SER A 30 23.89 -20.28 2.25
C SER A 30 24.69 -19.01 2.51
N ALA A 31 25.82 -18.82 1.81
CA ALA A 31 26.62 -17.61 1.89
C ALA A 31 25.82 -16.36 1.45
N VAL A 32 25.10 -16.45 0.34
CA VAL A 32 24.22 -15.36 -0.15
C VAL A 32 23.11 -15.05 0.86
N ASN A 33 22.42 -16.07 1.39
CA ASN A 33 21.39 -15.90 2.41
C ASN A 33 21.94 -15.19 3.66
N SER A 34 23.14 -15.55 4.11
CA SER A 34 23.78 -14.91 5.26
C SER A 34 24.09 -13.43 5.03
N ILE A 35 24.48 -13.06 3.81
CA ILE A 35 24.74 -11.66 3.42
C ILE A 35 23.43 -10.86 3.43
N LEU A 36 22.37 -11.41 2.81
CA LEU A 36 21.05 -10.79 2.80
C LEU A 36 20.48 -10.61 4.20
N LEU A 37 20.53 -11.64 5.05
CA LEU A 37 20.02 -11.56 6.42
C LEU A 37 20.78 -10.52 7.26
N ARG A 38 22.10 -10.39 7.07
CA ARG A 38 22.90 -9.35 7.74
C ARG A 38 22.44 -7.96 7.32
N SER A 39 22.32 -7.73 6.01
CA SER A 39 21.90 -6.45 5.44
C SER A 39 20.46 -6.10 5.87
N LEU A 40 19.52 -7.04 5.80
CA LEU A 40 18.15 -6.84 6.27
C LEU A 40 18.09 -6.48 7.76
N LYS A 41 18.90 -7.13 8.59
CA LYS A 41 18.96 -6.85 10.03
C LYS A 41 19.53 -5.46 10.32
N GLU A 42 20.56 -5.05 9.60
CA GLU A 42 21.16 -3.72 9.73
C GLU A 42 20.13 -2.63 9.39
N HIS A 43 19.45 -2.76 8.23
CA HIS A 43 18.42 -1.81 7.81
C HIS A 43 17.21 -1.81 8.74
N TYR A 44 16.79 -2.98 9.23
CA TYR A 44 15.74 -3.08 10.25
C TYR A 44 16.10 -2.27 11.50
N LEU A 45 17.35 -2.38 11.99
CA LEU A 45 17.80 -1.66 13.18
C LEU A 45 17.82 -0.15 12.96
N GLU A 46 18.27 0.29 11.78
CA GLU A 46 18.24 1.71 11.40
C GLU A 46 16.81 2.25 11.40
N VAL A 47 15.91 1.61 10.66
CA VAL A 47 14.50 2.03 10.58
C VAL A 47 13.85 1.99 11.96
N SER A 48 14.13 0.97 12.79
CA SER A 48 13.52 0.85 14.13
C SER A 48 13.88 1.97 15.10
N LYS A 49 14.95 2.73 14.84
CA LYS A 49 15.38 3.87 15.67
C LYS A 49 14.72 5.18 15.26
N MET A 50 13.98 5.22 14.15
CA MET A 50 13.33 6.44 13.68
C MET A 50 12.25 6.90 14.66
N THR A 51 12.24 8.20 14.98
CA THR A 51 11.23 8.79 15.85
C THR A 51 9.89 8.91 15.11
N PRO A 52 8.78 8.41 15.66
CA PRO A 52 7.47 8.59 15.05
C PRO A 52 7.05 10.07 15.12
N PRO A 53 6.22 10.54 14.17
CA PRO A 53 5.64 11.87 14.23
C PRO A 53 4.79 12.04 15.50
N PRO A 54 4.55 13.28 15.94
CA PRO A 54 3.65 13.57 17.03
C PRO A 54 2.28 12.91 16.83
N LYS A 55 1.66 12.47 17.93
CA LYS A 55 0.30 11.92 17.90
C LYS A 55 -0.67 13.06 17.63
N ILE A 56 -1.15 13.13 16.39
CA ILE A 56 -2.17 14.09 15.95
C ILE A 56 -3.50 13.34 15.86
N SER A 57 -4.57 13.94 16.38
CA SER A 57 -5.94 13.43 16.20
C SER A 57 -6.51 13.92 14.87
N PRO A 58 -7.41 13.15 14.22
CA PRO A 58 -8.06 13.62 13.01
C PRO A 58 -8.89 14.88 13.29
N PRO A 59 -9.02 15.79 12.31
CA PRO A 59 -9.93 16.92 12.41
C PRO A 59 -11.36 16.45 12.71
N LYS A 60 -11.99 17.08 13.71
CA LYS A 60 -13.41 16.80 14.01
C LYS A 60 -14.27 17.17 12.79
N PRO A 61 -15.32 16.40 12.47
CA PRO A 61 -15.85 15.26 13.23
C PRO A 61 -15.45 13.89 12.65
N TYR A 62 -14.31 13.80 11.96
CA TYR A 62 -13.84 12.51 11.45
C TYR A 62 -13.31 11.61 12.57
N THR A 63 -13.53 10.31 12.40
CA THR A 63 -13.05 9.26 13.29
C THR A 63 -12.19 8.27 12.53
N ILE A 64 -11.20 7.69 13.20
CA ILE A 64 -10.32 6.68 12.60
C ILE A 64 -11.08 5.34 12.52
N VAL A 65 -11.07 4.71 11.35
CA VAL A 65 -11.65 3.37 11.16
C VAL A 65 -10.84 2.34 11.96
N LYS A 66 -11.52 1.51 12.74
CA LYS A 66 -10.89 0.47 13.56
C LYS A 66 -10.11 -0.50 12.67
N GLY A 67 -8.84 -0.73 12.98
CA GLY A 67 -7.98 -1.64 12.20
C GLY A 67 -7.36 -1.01 10.94
N ALA A 68 -7.54 0.29 10.69
CA ALA A 68 -7.06 0.94 9.47
C ALA A 68 -5.53 0.91 9.25
N LEU A 69 -4.73 0.70 10.31
CA LEU A 69 -3.28 0.49 10.20
C LEU A 69 -2.90 -0.92 9.77
N ASP A 70 -3.75 -1.90 10.08
CA ASP A 70 -3.46 -3.31 9.85
C ASP A 70 -3.99 -3.79 8.50
N GLN A 71 -4.99 -3.09 7.94
CA GLN A 71 -5.49 -3.36 6.59
C GLN A 71 -4.52 -2.86 5.50
N THR A 72 -4.33 -3.67 4.47
CA THR A 72 -3.52 -3.32 3.29
C THR A 72 -4.10 -2.13 2.53
N SER A 73 -5.43 -2.11 2.36
CA SER A 73 -6.17 -1.06 1.66
C SER A 73 -7.50 -0.80 2.36
N GLY A 74 -8.10 0.36 2.10
CA GLY A 74 -9.40 0.75 2.62
C GLY A 74 -9.41 2.09 3.37
N PRO A 75 -10.60 2.49 3.87
CA PRO A 75 -10.79 3.79 4.47
C PRO A 75 -10.08 3.91 5.81
N VAL A 76 -9.46 5.07 6.01
CA VAL A 76 -8.78 5.46 7.25
C VAL A 76 -9.68 6.33 8.11
N LEU A 77 -10.42 7.26 7.49
CA LEU A 77 -11.33 8.16 8.20
C LEU A 77 -12.76 7.89 7.79
N ARG A 78 -13.66 8.09 8.76
CA ARG A 78 -15.09 7.99 8.55
C ARG A 78 -15.87 9.00 9.38
N ARG A 79 -16.99 9.45 8.83
CA ARG A 79 -17.90 10.44 9.42
C ARG A 79 -19.33 10.20 8.92
N SER A 80 -20.33 10.56 9.72
CA SER A 80 -21.69 10.83 9.26
C SER A 80 -21.93 12.33 9.04
N TYR A 81 -22.76 12.68 8.06
CA TYR A 81 -23.05 14.07 7.68
C TYR A 81 -24.55 14.29 7.42
N GLY A 82 -25.07 15.40 7.95
CA GLY A 82 -26.47 15.80 7.80
C GLY A 82 -27.46 14.91 8.57
N GLU A 83 -28.72 15.34 8.59
CA GLU A 83 -29.82 14.64 9.27
C GLU A 83 -30.22 13.35 8.56
N ALA A 84 -30.04 13.31 7.23
CA ALA A 84 -30.29 12.12 6.40
C ALA A 84 -29.23 11.02 6.55
N GLY A 85 -28.19 11.23 7.38
CA GLY A 85 -27.21 10.20 7.71
C GLY A 85 -26.26 9.82 6.57
N GLU A 86 -25.80 10.79 5.77
CA GLU A 86 -24.78 10.54 4.72
C GLU A 86 -23.51 9.97 5.37
N GLU A 87 -22.99 8.84 4.87
CA GLU A 87 -21.75 8.23 5.34
C GLU A 87 -20.60 8.63 4.41
N ILE A 88 -19.55 9.21 4.98
CA ILE A 88 -18.35 9.65 4.27
C ILE A 88 -17.17 8.81 4.74
N SER A 89 -16.49 8.18 3.79
CA SER A 89 -15.28 7.38 4.03
C SER A 89 -14.11 7.91 3.20
N ILE A 90 -12.93 8.04 3.82
CA ILE A 90 -11.73 8.58 3.17
C ILE A 90 -10.62 7.53 3.25
N SER A 91 -10.14 7.08 2.10
CA SER A 91 -8.90 6.32 1.94
C SER A 91 -7.79 7.25 1.48
N VAL A 92 -6.54 7.00 1.89
CA VAL A 92 -5.39 7.85 1.55
C VAL A 92 -4.21 7.01 1.04
N ALA A 93 -3.49 7.52 0.04
CA ALA A 93 -2.28 6.90 -0.52
C ALA A 93 -1.23 7.97 -0.90
N ARG A 94 0.03 7.55 -1.05
CA ARG A 94 1.13 8.39 -1.59
C ARG A 94 1.40 8.07 -3.05
N LEU A 95 1.90 9.06 -3.82
CA LEU A 95 2.34 8.88 -5.21
C LEU A 95 3.51 7.89 -5.34
N SER A 96 4.45 7.94 -4.40
CA SER A 96 5.64 7.07 -4.35
C SER A 96 5.31 5.57 -4.26
N ASN A 97 4.06 5.22 -3.93
CA ASN A 97 3.59 3.83 -3.89
C ASN A 97 2.93 3.39 -5.22
N ILE A 98 2.74 4.32 -6.17
CA ILE A 98 1.99 4.14 -7.41
C ILE A 98 2.90 4.34 -8.64
N MET A 99 3.94 5.17 -8.53
CA MET A 99 4.90 5.46 -9.61
C MET A 99 6.28 4.82 -9.35
N PRO A 100 7.00 4.39 -10.41
CA PRO A 100 8.38 3.95 -10.28
C PRO A 100 9.27 5.09 -9.72
N PRO A 101 10.35 4.76 -9.01
CA PRO A 101 11.32 5.77 -8.59
C PRO A 101 11.82 6.56 -9.82
N GLY A 102 11.66 7.89 -9.82
CA GLY A 102 12.11 8.79 -10.90
C GLY A 102 11.01 9.53 -11.67
N ALA A 103 9.73 9.24 -11.42
CA ALA A 103 8.61 9.97 -12.04
C ALA A 103 8.35 11.36 -11.45
N ASP A 104 9.06 11.74 -10.38
CA ASP A 104 8.94 13.04 -9.69
C ASP A 104 9.74 14.16 -10.41
N SER A 105 10.22 13.90 -11.64
CA SER A 105 11.07 14.81 -12.41
C SER A 105 10.24 15.81 -13.21
N ASP A 106 9.51 16.72 -12.56
CA ASP A 106 8.97 17.94 -13.18
C ASP A 106 8.72 19.04 -12.13
N SER A 107 9.74 19.36 -11.33
CA SER A 107 9.78 20.64 -10.60
C SER A 107 11.16 21.25 -10.76
N ASP A 108 11.22 22.25 -11.64
CA ASP A 108 12.38 23.08 -11.93
C ASP A 108 13.03 23.67 -10.65
N GLY A 109 14.35 23.47 -10.56
CA GLY A 109 15.33 24.43 -10.08
C GLY A 109 15.15 25.07 -8.70
N SER A 110 15.87 24.55 -7.70
CA SER A 110 16.75 25.42 -6.90
C SER A 110 17.87 24.62 -6.23
N ASP A 111 19.09 25.08 -6.50
CA ASP A 111 20.33 24.63 -5.89
C ASP A 111 20.38 24.98 -4.39
N GLY A 112 20.94 24.08 -3.59
CA GLY A 112 21.63 24.47 -2.35
C GLY A 112 21.22 23.72 -1.08
N ALA A 113 22.18 22.94 -0.59
CA ALA A 113 22.38 22.54 0.81
C ALA A 113 21.38 21.57 1.47
N GLY A 114 21.85 20.33 1.66
CA GLY A 114 21.71 19.61 2.92
C GLY A 114 20.29 19.23 3.37
N GLY A 115 19.88 18.00 3.01
CA GLY A 115 18.81 17.29 3.73
C GLY A 115 17.41 17.54 3.21
N VAL A 116 17.15 17.21 1.93
CA VAL A 116 15.77 17.15 1.42
C VAL A 116 15.31 15.69 1.37
N SER A 117 14.73 15.25 2.49
CA SER A 117 13.60 14.32 2.42
C SER A 117 12.42 15.12 1.85
N GLY A 118 12.54 15.51 0.58
CA GLY A 118 11.71 16.49 -0.10
C GLY A 118 10.26 16.06 -0.11
N SER A 119 9.50 16.73 0.76
CA SER A 119 8.05 16.81 0.83
C SER A 119 7.32 16.11 -0.32
N ILE A 120 6.73 14.94 -0.04
CA ILE A 120 5.53 14.55 -0.76
C ILE A 120 4.49 15.60 -0.38
N SER A 121 4.42 16.67 -1.16
CA SER A 121 3.49 17.79 -0.96
C SER A 121 2.07 17.38 -1.33
N GLN A 122 1.86 16.17 -1.84
CA GLN A 122 0.56 15.71 -2.33
C GLN A 122 0.21 14.31 -1.81
N LEU A 123 -0.93 14.22 -1.14
CA LEU A 123 -1.57 12.95 -0.79
C LEU A 123 -2.75 12.70 -1.74
N PHE A 124 -2.99 11.45 -2.13
CA PHE A 124 -4.18 11.08 -2.88
C PHE A 124 -5.28 10.65 -1.94
N LEU A 125 -6.44 11.27 -2.04
CA LEU A 125 -7.65 10.90 -1.32
C LEU A 125 -8.60 10.18 -2.28
N HIS A 126 -9.09 9.04 -1.84
CA HIS A 126 -10.28 8.43 -2.39
C HIS A 126 -11.42 8.62 -1.40
N VAL A 127 -12.36 9.50 -1.74
CA VAL A 127 -13.50 9.84 -0.90
C VAL A 127 -14.73 9.15 -1.44
N ASP A 128 -15.38 8.33 -0.63
CA ASP A 128 -16.67 7.71 -0.93
C ASP A 128 -17.75 8.35 -0.06
N ILE A 129 -18.81 8.83 -0.70
CA ILE A 129 -19.96 9.47 -0.04
C ILE A 129 -21.21 8.69 -0.43
N SER A 130 -21.85 8.06 0.55
CA SER A 130 -23.03 7.24 0.32
C SER A 130 -24.17 7.66 1.24
N ARG A 131 -25.40 7.39 0.78
CA ARG A 131 -26.61 7.54 1.60
C ARG A 131 -27.12 6.16 2.02
N PRO A 132 -27.69 6.01 3.22
CA PRO A 132 -28.20 4.71 3.69
C PRO A 132 -29.22 4.09 2.73
N GLU A 133 -30.08 4.92 2.16
CA GLU A 133 -31.17 4.52 1.26
C GLU A 133 -30.75 4.40 -0.21
N SER A 134 -29.52 4.83 -0.55
CA SER A 134 -29.04 4.83 -1.92
C SER A 134 -28.24 3.57 -2.22
N SER A 135 -28.56 2.92 -3.35
CA SER A 135 -27.74 1.84 -3.91
C SER A 135 -26.45 2.36 -4.56
N LYS A 136 -26.29 3.69 -4.68
CA LYS A 136 -25.15 4.34 -5.31
C LYS A 136 -24.37 5.22 -4.33
N SER A 137 -23.06 5.28 -4.51
CA SER A 137 -22.15 6.21 -3.84
C SER A 137 -21.46 7.14 -4.84
N LEU A 138 -21.16 8.34 -4.38
CA LEU A 138 -20.38 9.33 -5.11
C LEU A 138 -18.92 9.18 -4.69
N GLN A 139 -18.04 8.97 -5.67
CA GLN A 139 -16.61 8.83 -5.45
C GLN A 139 -15.86 10.03 -6.00
N PHE A 140 -14.96 10.56 -5.19
CA PHE A 140 -14.02 11.62 -5.58
C PHE A 140 -12.60 11.09 -5.48
N LEU A 141 -11.81 11.38 -6.52
CA LEU A 141 -10.37 11.31 -6.45
C LEU A 141 -9.84 12.73 -6.26
N CYS A 142 -9.18 12.98 -5.13
CA CYS A 142 -8.64 14.30 -4.80
C CYS A 142 -7.13 14.26 -4.59
N GLY A 143 -6.45 15.33 -4.99
CA GLY A 143 -5.11 15.66 -4.54
C GLY A 143 -5.21 16.57 -3.31
N LEU A 144 -4.60 16.17 -2.21
CA LEU A 144 -4.55 16.93 -0.96
C LEU A 144 -3.14 17.48 -0.76
N TYR A 145 -3.04 18.81 -0.74
CA TYR A 145 -1.81 19.58 -0.49
C TYR A 145 -1.85 20.19 0.92
N PRO A 146 -0.74 20.73 1.44
CA PRO A 146 -0.72 21.41 2.74
C PRO A 146 -1.68 22.60 2.85
N ASP A 147 -1.99 23.24 1.72
CA ASP A 147 -2.72 24.50 1.61
C ASP A 147 -3.99 24.42 0.75
N ALA A 148 -4.21 23.32 0.04
CA ALA A 148 -5.34 23.20 -0.89
C ALA A 148 -5.81 21.75 -1.13
N VAL A 149 -7.00 21.62 -1.70
CA VAL A 149 -7.54 20.35 -2.21
C VAL A 149 -7.98 20.51 -3.66
N GLY A 150 -7.40 19.69 -4.55
CA GLY A 150 -7.80 19.59 -5.94
C GLY A 150 -8.68 18.35 -6.19
N ILE A 151 -9.72 18.48 -7.03
CA ILE A 151 -10.54 17.36 -7.49
C ILE A 151 -10.02 16.91 -8.86
N HIS A 152 -9.64 15.63 -8.99
CA HIS A 152 -9.20 15.05 -10.26
C HIS A 152 -10.37 14.45 -11.04
N SER A 153 -11.25 13.70 -10.36
CA SER A 153 -12.42 13.09 -10.99
C SER A 153 -13.55 12.87 -10.00
N VAL A 154 -14.77 12.79 -10.54
CA VAL A 154 -15.99 12.49 -9.82
C VAL A 154 -16.75 11.41 -10.58
N CYS A 155 -17.12 10.33 -9.90
CA CYS A 155 -17.90 9.24 -10.50
C CYS A 155 -18.99 8.71 -9.58
N LEU A 156 -20.01 8.09 -10.17
CA LEU A 156 -21.13 7.48 -9.47
C LEU A 156 -20.99 5.96 -9.57
N ARG A 157 -20.95 5.28 -8.43
CA ARG A 157 -20.70 3.84 -8.34
C ARG A 157 -21.84 3.12 -7.66
N SER A 158 -22.12 1.88 -8.04
CA SER A 158 -23.03 1.02 -7.29
C SER A 158 -22.32 0.48 -6.05
N LYS A 159 -23.01 0.47 -4.90
CA LYS A 159 -22.51 -0.07 -3.63
C LYS A 159 -22.18 -1.57 -3.73
N THR A 160 -22.77 -2.28 -4.68
CA THR A 160 -22.58 -3.73 -4.89
C THR A 160 -21.24 -4.08 -5.58
N ALA A 161 -20.56 -3.12 -6.22
CA ALA A 161 -19.31 -3.35 -6.94
C ALA A 161 -18.04 -3.22 -6.06
N ALA A 162 -18.20 -2.94 -4.75
CA ALA A 162 -17.10 -2.61 -3.84
C ALA A 162 -16.33 -3.82 -3.26
N SER A 163 -16.34 -4.99 -3.92
CA SER A 163 -15.47 -6.12 -3.56
C SER A 163 -14.19 -6.14 -4.42
N GLY A 164 -13.21 -5.35 -3.99
CA GLY A 164 -11.81 -5.81 -3.99
C GLY A 164 -11.01 -5.90 -5.29
N ALA A 165 -11.40 -5.26 -6.40
CA ALA A 165 -10.52 -5.17 -7.57
C ALA A 165 -10.40 -3.74 -8.08
N VAL A 166 -9.17 -3.26 -8.19
CA VAL A 166 -8.79 -2.16 -9.06
C VAL A 166 -9.46 -2.36 -10.42
N ALA A 167 -10.52 -1.59 -10.69
CA ALA A 167 -11.23 -1.64 -11.96
C ALA A 167 -10.41 -0.91 -13.04
N VAL A 168 -9.24 -1.46 -13.36
CA VAL A 168 -8.54 -1.23 -14.63
C VAL A 168 -9.04 -2.24 -15.69
N ALA A 169 -9.94 -3.17 -15.33
CA ALA A 169 -10.45 -4.22 -16.21
C ALA A 169 -11.99 -4.23 -16.34
N ALA A 170 -12.60 -3.08 -16.65
CA ALA A 170 -14.01 -3.02 -17.11
C ALA A 170 -14.14 -2.44 -18.54
N ALA A 171 -13.04 -2.42 -19.29
CA ALA A 171 -13.04 -2.10 -20.72
C ALA A 171 -13.41 -3.33 -21.57
N THR A 172 -14.56 -3.95 -21.28
CA THR A 172 -15.13 -4.95 -22.19
C THR A 172 -16.64 -4.73 -22.30
N LYS A 173 -17.04 -4.32 -23.50
CA LYS A 173 -18.40 -4.12 -24.02
C LYS A 173 -19.54 -4.68 -23.14
N GLY A 174 -20.37 -3.76 -22.63
CA GLY A 174 -21.79 -4.04 -22.37
C GLY A 174 -22.31 -3.80 -20.95
N GLY A 175 -21.46 -3.49 -19.96
CA GLY A 175 -21.93 -3.34 -18.58
C GLY A 175 -20.97 -2.62 -17.63
N GLY A 176 -20.11 -1.73 -18.15
CA GLY A 176 -19.22 -0.94 -17.31
C GLY A 176 -19.97 0.19 -16.60
N GLU A 177 -19.92 0.22 -15.28
CA GLU A 177 -20.36 1.38 -14.51
C GLU A 177 -19.65 2.64 -15.03
N TYR A 178 -20.39 3.74 -15.12
CA TYR A 178 -19.88 5.01 -15.63
C TYR A 178 -18.62 5.43 -14.84
N GLN A 179 -17.48 5.51 -15.51
CA GLN A 179 -16.18 5.78 -14.88
C GLN A 179 -16.03 7.22 -14.36
N GLY A 180 -17.07 8.05 -14.52
CA GLY A 180 -17.04 9.46 -14.19
C GLY A 180 -16.67 10.33 -15.39
N ARG A 181 -16.61 11.64 -15.15
CA ARG A 181 -16.01 12.61 -16.09
C ARG A 181 -14.68 13.08 -15.53
N ILE A 182 -13.78 13.46 -16.43
CA ILE A 182 -12.60 14.23 -16.05
C ILE A 182 -13.13 15.55 -15.48
N PHE A 183 -12.68 15.92 -14.28
CA PHE A 183 -13.24 17.07 -13.58
C PHE A 183 -13.09 18.37 -14.39
N GLN A 184 -11.99 18.51 -15.14
CA GLN A 184 -11.70 19.66 -16.01
C GLN A 184 -12.67 19.81 -17.19
N GLU A 185 -13.37 18.75 -17.60
CA GLU A 185 -14.38 18.80 -18.68
C GLU A 185 -15.75 19.29 -18.20
N LEU A 186 -15.93 19.47 -16.89
CA LEU A 186 -17.16 20.00 -16.32
C LEU A 186 -17.20 21.53 -16.40
N ASP A 187 -18.40 22.06 -16.59
CA ASP A 187 -18.65 23.50 -16.53
C ASP A 187 -18.10 24.09 -15.22
N GLU A 188 -17.53 25.30 -15.28
CA GLU A 188 -16.92 25.99 -14.14
C GLU A 188 -17.86 26.06 -12.92
N LYS A 189 -19.12 26.44 -13.13
CA LYS A 189 -20.13 26.47 -12.06
C LYS A 189 -20.33 25.13 -11.37
N VAL A 190 -20.23 24.02 -12.11
CA VAL A 190 -20.36 22.66 -11.58
C VAL A 190 -19.11 22.28 -10.79
N ARG A 191 -17.92 22.67 -11.29
CA ARG A 191 -16.65 22.47 -10.58
C ARG A 191 -16.64 23.21 -9.23
N ASP A 192 -17.03 24.48 -9.23
CA ASP A 192 -17.13 25.29 -8.00
C ASP A 192 -18.10 24.67 -7.01
N ALA A 193 -19.28 24.24 -7.48
CA ALA A 193 -20.27 23.57 -6.64
C ALA A 193 -19.73 22.27 -6.01
N PHE A 194 -18.93 21.49 -6.75
CA PHE A 194 -18.29 20.30 -6.20
C PHE A 194 -17.21 20.61 -5.16
N HIS A 195 -16.44 21.69 -5.34
CA HIS A 195 -15.50 22.15 -4.31
C HIS A 195 -16.24 22.54 -3.03
N PHE A 196 -17.29 23.37 -3.11
CA PHE A 196 -18.12 23.69 -1.94
C PHE A 196 -18.77 22.46 -1.31
N TYR A 197 -19.19 21.48 -2.13
CA TYR A 197 -19.81 20.24 -1.67
C TYR A 197 -18.88 19.39 -0.80
N ILE A 198 -17.61 19.21 -1.20
CA ILE A 198 -16.64 18.43 -0.42
C ILE A 198 -16.14 19.22 0.81
N GLU A 199 -16.00 20.54 0.68
CA GLU A 199 -15.55 21.41 1.76
C GLU A 199 -16.57 21.46 2.90
N ALA A 200 -17.86 21.58 2.60
CA ALA A 200 -18.95 21.53 3.58
C ALA A 200 -18.95 20.22 4.40
N ARG A 201 -18.44 19.14 3.80
CA ARG A 201 -18.30 17.82 4.44
C ARG A 201 -17.02 17.66 5.24
N GLY A 202 -16.13 18.66 5.21
CA GLY A 202 -14.87 18.68 5.93
C GLY A 202 -13.70 18.05 5.17
N ILE A 203 -13.84 17.82 3.86
CA ILE A 203 -12.71 17.43 3.00
C ILE A 203 -11.99 18.71 2.57
N ASN A 204 -10.93 19.05 3.31
CA ASN A 204 -10.11 20.25 3.09
C ASN A 204 -8.66 20.01 3.56
N GLU A 205 -7.80 21.02 3.40
CA GLU A 205 -6.37 21.02 3.70
C GLU A 205 -6.04 20.67 5.17
N LYS A 206 -6.97 20.90 6.10
CA LYS A 206 -6.79 20.56 7.53
C LYS A 206 -6.64 19.06 7.77
N LEU A 207 -7.03 18.22 6.81
CA LEU A 207 -6.78 16.78 6.86
C LEU A 207 -5.29 16.43 6.66
N PHE A 208 -4.51 17.30 6.00
CA PHE A 208 -3.14 17.01 5.57
C PHE A 208 -2.21 16.65 6.75
N PRO A 209 -2.10 17.45 7.83
CA PRO A 209 -1.15 17.15 8.91
C PRO A 209 -1.41 15.79 9.57
N PHE A 210 -2.69 15.45 9.76
CA PHE A 210 -3.08 14.17 10.33
C PHE A 210 -2.78 13.01 9.37
N LEU A 211 -3.21 13.11 8.10
CA LEU A 211 -3.07 12.02 7.13
C LEU A 211 -1.60 11.76 6.76
N GLN A 212 -0.77 12.80 6.72
CA GLN A 212 0.67 12.68 6.52
C GLN A 212 1.33 11.91 7.67
N ALA A 213 1.04 12.28 8.91
CA ALA A 213 1.55 11.58 10.10
C ALA A 213 1.02 10.13 10.16
N TRP A 214 -0.24 9.92 9.79
CA TRP A 214 -0.86 8.60 9.76
C TRP A 214 -0.18 7.66 8.76
N LEU A 215 0.05 8.13 7.53
CA LEU A 215 0.74 7.36 6.50
C LEU A 215 2.18 7.04 6.92
N TYR A 216 2.88 7.97 7.55
CA TYR A 216 4.21 7.68 8.11
C TYR A 216 4.18 6.49 9.07
N VAL A 217 3.25 6.49 10.03
CA VAL A 217 3.12 5.39 11.00
C VAL A 217 2.74 4.09 10.29
N LYS A 218 1.80 4.14 9.33
CA LYS A 218 1.37 2.97 8.55
C LYS A 218 2.53 2.36 7.75
N ASP A 219 3.26 3.17 6.99
CA ASP A 219 4.35 2.70 6.14
C ASP A 219 5.52 2.19 6.97
N HIS A 220 5.84 2.87 8.07
CA HIS A 220 6.85 2.39 9.01
C HIS A 220 6.48 1.00 9.58
N ARG A 221 5.23 0.81 10.05
CA ARG A 221 4.76 -0.50 10.54
C ARG A 221 4.82 -1.56 9.45
N ASN A 222 4.43 -1.22 8.22
CA ASN A 222 4.47 -2.12 7.09
C ASN A 222 5.88 -2.54 6.71
N LEU A 223 6.83 -1.60 6.71
CA LEU A 223 8.24 -1.84 6.43
C LEU A 223 8.87 -2.76 7.48
N ILE A 224 8.63 -2.49 8.77
CA ILE A 224 9.09 -3.35 9.87
C ILE A 224 8.51 -4.77 9.76
N ARG A 225 7.23 -4.90 9.38
CA ARG A 225 6.60 -6.21 9.14
C ARG A 225 7.23 -6.91 7.93
N TRP A 226 7.49 -6.17 6.86
CA TRP A 226 8.11 -6.68 5.64
C TRP A 226 9.50 -7.26 5.90
N PHE A 227 10.37 -6.54 6.64
CA PHE A 227 11.69 -7.05 7.03
C PHE A 227 11.60 -8.40 7.75
N LYS A 228 10.64 -8.54 8.67
CA LYS A 228 10.43 -9.80 9.41
C LYS A 228 9.94 -10.91 8.49
N SER A 229 8.99 -10.63 7.61
CA SER A 229 8.45 -11.62 6.66
C SER A 229 9.51 -12.10 5.68
N VAL A 230 10.31 -11.20 5.10
CA VAL A 230 11.41 -11.56 4.20
C VAL A 230 12.49 -12.33 4.93
N GLY A 231 12.86 -11.90 6.15
CA GLY A 231 13.82 -12.62 6.98
C GLY A 231 13.38 -14.05 7.29
N ALA A 232 12.09 -14.28 7.56
CA ALA A 232 11.54 -15.61 7.80
C ALA A 232 11.68 -16.50 6.55
N VAL A 233 11.26 -16.00 5.38
CA VAL A 233 11.35 -16.75 4.11
C VAL A 233 12.78 -17.14 3.76
N ILE A 234 13.76 -16.26 3.98
CA ILE A 234 15.18 -16.55 3.67
C ILE A 234 15.79 -17.51 4.70
N SER A 235 15.28 -17.50 5.93
CA SER A 235 15.78 -18.37 7.01
C SER A 235 15.18 -19.78 6.98
N GLU A 236 14.07 -20.00 6.28
CA GLU A 236 13.44 -21.31 6.16
C GLU A 236 14.35 -22.27 5.37
N PRO A 237 14.73 -23.44 5.94
CA PRO A 237 15.41 -24.47 5.17
C PRO A 237 14.46 -25.01 4.11
N LYS A 238 14.96 -25.15 2.87
CA LYS A 238 14.22 -25.75 1.75
C LYS A 238 13.64 -27.11 2.19
N PRO A 239 12.33 -27.38 2.00
CA PRO A 239 11.79 -28.70 2.31
C PRO A 239 12.49 -29.75 1.43
N GLU A 240 12.93 -30.84 2.06
CA GLU A 240 13.64 -31.98 1.43
C GLU A 240 12.80 -32.70 0.36
#